data_AF-A0A660ME02-F1
#
_entry.id   AF-A0A660ME02-F1
#
_cell.length_a   1.000
_cell.length_b   1.000
_cell.length_c   1.000
_cell.angle_alpha   90.00
_cell.angle_beta   90.00
_cell.angle_gamma   90.00
#
_symmetry.space_group_name_H-M   'P 1'
#
loop_
_entity.id
_entity.type
_entity.pdbx_description
1 polymer ?
#
loop_
_entity_poly.entity_id
_entity_poly.type
_entity_poly.pdbx_seq_one_letter_code
_entity_poly.pdbx_strand_id
1 'polypeptide(L)'
;MFDPCTNLHVGSRILAACHARYGNWPKAYSCYYSGNPVTGYRHGYVGKVLQNGTKPILTSILTPRASDVPIQLIPHKKKKQGGKFTPRTIKSINKPLTLRQRRLKSSLSNSGTTNE
;
A
#
# COMPACT_ATOMS: atom_id res chain seq x y z
N MET A 1 -3.40 -14.02 -6.58
CA MET A 1 -2.38 -13.44 -5.67
C MET A 1 -1.72 -12.27 -6.38
N PHE A 2 -1.44 -11.14 -5.70
CA PHE A 2 -0.76 -9.97 -6.30
C PHE A 2 0.76 -10.16 -6.18
N ASP A 3 1.46 -10.48 -7.29
CA ASP A 3 2.91 -10.65 -7.29
C ASP A 3 3.63 -9.30 -7.46
N PRO A 4 4.42 -8.83 -6.48
CA PRO A 4 5.00 -7.49 -6.53
C PRO A 4 5.97 -7.28 -7.72
N CYS A 5 6.81 -8.28 -8.00
CA CYS A 5 7.85 -8.17 -9.03
C CYS A 5 7.25 -8.12 -10.44
N THR A 6 6.32 -9.03 -10.73
CA THR A 6 5.62 -9.08 -12.02
C THR A 6 4.81 -7.81 -12.24
N ASN A 7 4.06 -7.35 -11.23
CA ASN A 7 3.25 -6.14 -11.36
C ASN A 7 4.10 -4.89 -11.55
N LEU A 8 5.25 -4.79 -10.87
CA LEU A 8 6.18 -3.68 -11.06
C LEU A 8 6.76 -3.68 -12.48
N HIS A 9 7.13 -4.86 -12.99
CA HIS A 9 7.66 -5.02 -14.35
C HIS A 9 6.65 -4.67 -15.43
N VAL A 10 5.40 -5.12 -15.27
CA VAL A 10 4.32 -4.76 -16.19
C VAL A 10 4.02 -3.26 -16.10
N GLY A 11 3.95 -2.71 -14.89
CA GLY A 11 3.72 -1.29 -14.66
C GLY A 11 4.78 -0.40 -15.31
N SER A 12 6.06 -0.75 -15.19
CA SER A 12 7.15 0.00 -15.82
C SER A 12 7.06 -0.02 -17.35
N ARG A 13 6.69 -1.15 -17.95
CA ARG A 13 6.46 -1.26 -19.40
C ARG A 13 5.31 -0.39 -19.89
N ILE A 14 4.19 -0.38 -19.17
CA ILE A 14 3.03 0.47 -19.52
C ILE A 14 3.42 1.95 -19.44
N LEU A 15 4.13 2.36 -18.38
CA LEU A 15 4.59 3.73 -18.22
C LEU A 15 5.55 4.15 -19.35
N ALA A 16 6.49 3.28 -19.72
CA ALA A 16 7.41 3.52 -20.84
C ALA A 16 6.66 3.69 -22.17
N ALA A 17 5.64 2.86 -22.43
CA ALA A 17 4.80 2.99 -23.63
C ALA A 17 4.02 4.31 -23.66
N CYS A 18 3.47 4.75 -22.53
CA CYS A 18 2.83 6.06 -22.41
C CYS A 18 3.82 7.21 -22.68
N HIS A 19 5.06 7.10 -22.19
CA HIS A 19 6.09 8.10 -22.46
C HIS A 19 6.46 8.15 -23.95
N ALA A 20 6.66 7.00 -24.59
CA ALA A 20 6.95 6.93 -26.02
C ALA A 20 5.84 7.57 -26.89
N ARG A 21 4.56 7.44 -26.48
CA ARG A 21 3.42 8.04 -27.21
C ARG A 21 3.35 9.56 -27.13
N TYR A 22 3.70 10.15 -25.99
CA TYR A 22 3.46 11.58 -25.74
C TYR A 22 4.73 12.43 -25.57
N GLY A 23 5.91 11.81 -25.44
CA GLY A 23 7.22 12.48 -25.33
C GLY A 23 7.38 13.42 -24.13
N ASN A 24 6.47 13.35 -23.16
CA ASN A 24 6.40 14.28 -22.04
C ASN A 24 6.01 13.52 -20.76
N TRP A 25 6.87 13.56 -19.75
CA TRP A 25 6.68 12.85 -18.49
C TRP A 25 5.35 13.17 -17.78
N PRO A 26 4.98 14.45 -17.54
CA PRO A 26 3.66 14.82 -17.04
C PRO A 26 2.48 14.20 -17.81
N LYS A 27 2.51 14.20 -19.16
CA LYS A 27 1.48 13.55 -19.99
C LYS A 27 1.52 12.02 -19.86
N ALA A 28 2.70 11.43 -19.74
CA ALA A 28 2.89 10.00 -19.55
C ALA A 28 2.29 9.52 -18.22
N TYR A 29 2.42 10.30 -17.14
CA TYR A 29 1.77 9.99 -15.85
C TYR A 29 0.24 10.02 -15.97
N SER A 30 -0.31 11.00 -16.68
CA SER A 30 -1.75 11.05 -16.98
C SER A 30 -2.21 9.83 -17.79
N CYS A 31 -1.44 9.44 -18.80
CA CYS A 31 -1.70 8.24 -19.60
C CYS A 31 -1.62 6.95 -18.78
N TYR A 32 -0.64 6.82 -17.89
CA TYR A 32 -0.52 5.66 -17.00
C TYR A 32 -1.74 5.54 -16.06
N TYR A 33 -2.26 6.68 -15.61
CA TYR A 33 -3.41 6.72 -14.71
C TYR A 33 -4.75 6.38 -15.38
N SER A 34 -4.98 6.83 -16.62
CA SER A 34 -6.31 6.76 -17.24
C SER A 34 -6.33 6.50 -18.75
N GLY A 35 -5.21 6.12 -19.35
CA GLY A 35 -5.08 5.81 -20.77
C GLY A 35 -5.06 7.02 -21.72
N ASN A 36 -5.14 8.25 -21.22
CA ASN A 36 -5.15 9.48 -22.02
C ASN A 36 -4.31 10.59 -21.35
N PRO A 37 -3.83 11.61 -22.08
CA PRO A 37 -2.87 12.57 -21.54
C PRO A 37 -3.52 13.67 -20.70
N VAL A 38 -4.84 13.67 -20.46
CA VAL A 38 -5.57 14.83 -19.89
C VAL A 38 -6.17 14.54 -18.51
N THR A 39 -6.84 13.41 -18.32
CA THR A 39 -7.64 13.15 -17.11
C THR A 39 -6.81 13.20 -15.82
N GLY A 40 -5.57 12.72 -15.82
CA GLY A 40 -4.68 12.77 -14.66
C GLY A 40 -4.33 14.20 -14.20
N TYR A 41 -4.36 15.19 -15.09
CA TYR A 41 -4.24 16.61 -14.70
C TYR A 41 -5.52 17.10 -14.02
N ARG A 42 -6.68 16.82 -14.62
CA ARG A 42 -7.99 17.24 -14.08
C ARG A 42 -8.25 16.69 -12.69
N HIS A 43 -7.74 15.49 -12.39
CA HIS A 43 -7.90 14.84 -11.09
C HIS A 43 -6.78 15.20 -10.10
N GLY A 44 -5.81 16.02 -10.50
CA GLY A 44 -4.65 16.40 -9.68
C GLY A 44 -3.64 15.27 -9.44
N TYR A 45 -3.79 14.12 -10.13
CA TYR A 45 -2.89 12.99 -10.00
C TYR A 45 -1.45 13.35 -10.41
N VAL A 46 -1.30 14.01 -11.57
CA VAL A 46 0.02 14.38 -12.11
C VAL A 46 0.79 15.29 -11.13
N GLY A 47 0.10 16.28 -10.54
CA GLY A 47 0.70 17.17 -9.54
C GLY A 47 1.23 16.42 -8.32
N LYS A 48 0.49 15.43 -7.81
CA LYS A 48 0.93 14.59 -6.67
C LYS A 48 2.15 13.74 -7.01
N VAL A 49 2.20 13.16 -8.22
CA VAL A 49 3.35 12.35 -8.67
C VAL A 49 4.60 13.22 -8.74
N LEU A 50 4.52 14.38 -9.38
CA LEU A 50 5.65 15.29 -9.52
C LEU A 50 6.15 15.81 -8.16
N GLN A 51 5.23 16.20 -7.27
CA GLN A 51 5.59 16.66 -5.93
C GLN A 51 6.30 15.58 -5.10
N ASN A 52 5.93 14.30 -5.27
CA ASN A 52 6.55 13.22 -4.52
C ASN A 52 7.83 12.70 -5.18
N GLY A 53 7.95 12.77 -6.51
CA GLY A 53 9.12 12.32 -7.26
C GLY A 53 10.38 13.16 -7.01
N THR A 54 10.23 14.42 -6.57
CA THR A 54 11.35 15.30 -6.23
C THR A 54 11.83 15.16 -4.80
N LYS A 55 11.13 14.40 -3.95
CA LYS A 55 11.51 14.21 -2.55
C LYS A 55 12.69 13.22 -2.46
N PRO A 56 13.71 13.50 -1.64
CA PRO A 56 14.82 12.58 -1.47
C PRO A 56 14.34 11.26 -0.87
N ILE A 57 14.87 10.14 -1.39
CA ILE A 57 14.45 8.77 -1.03
C ILE A 57 14.52 8.54 0.49
N LEU A 58 15.53 9.11 1.16
CA LEU A 58 15.71 8.98 2.61
C LEU A 58 14.55 9.60 3.41
N THR A 59 13.98 10.72 2.96
CA THR A 59 12.79 11.30 3.59
C THR A 59 11.57 10.39 3.45
N SER A 60 11.49 9.59 2.37
CA SER A 60 10.37 8.66 2.17
C SER A 60 10.48 7.38 3.01
N ILE A 61 11.69 6.99 3.43
CA ILE A 61 11.94 5.84 4.31
C ILE A 61 11.78 6.24 5.79
N LEU A 62 12.20 7.45 6.14
CA LEU A 62 12.17 7.95 7.53
C LEU A 62 10.80 8.48 7.96
N THR A 63 9.92 8.80 7.01
CA THR A 63 8.49 8.96 7.31
C THR A 63 7.88 7.58 7.58
N PRO A 64 7.19 7.36 8.71
CA PRO A 64 6.44 6.13 8.94
C PRO A 64 5.53 5.90 7.74
N ARG A 65 5.81 4.86 6.93
CA ARG A 65 4.87 4.48 5.88
C ARG A 65 3.59 4.08 6.59
N ALA A 66 2.47 4.65 6.19
CA ALA A 66 1.15 4.13 6.49
C ALA A 66 0.91 2.72 5.87
N SER A 67 1.96 1.97 5.52
CA SER A 67 1.91 0.60 4.99
C SER A 67 2.00 -0.47 6.08
N ASP A 68 2.35 -0.12 7.32
CA ASP A 68 2.10 -0.99 8.48
C ASP A 68 0.67 -0.83 9.03
N VAL A 69 -0.08 0.14 8.49
CA VAL A 69 -1.52 0.24 8.70
C VAL A 69 -2.20 -0.32 7.45
N PRO A 70 -2.96 -1.42 7.54
CA PRO A 70 -3.68 -1.93 6.37
C PRO A 70 -4.58 -0.82 5.80
N ILE A 71 -4.66 -0.75 4.47
CA ILE A 71 -5.55 0.16 3.75
C ILE A 71 -6.96 -0.03 4.33
N GLN A 72 -7.48 0.99 5.00
CA GLN A 72 -8.83 0.92 5.55
C GLN A 72 -9.83 1.02 4.40
N LEU A 73 -10.55 -0.08 4.14
CA LEU A 73 -11.71 -0.09 3.26
C LEU A 73 -12.76 0.85 3.87
N ILE A 74 -12.85 2.08 3.36
CA ILE A 74 -13.94 3.00 3.70
C ILE A 74 -15.18 2.46 2.95
N PRO A 75 -16.20 1.95 3.65
CA PRO A 75 -17.41 1.53 2.97
C PRO A 75 -18.06 2.78 2.38
N HIS A 76 -18.31 2.79 1.07
CA HIS A 76 -19.19 3.80 0.48
C HIS A 76 -20.58 3.63 1.10
N LYS A 77 -20.93 4.50 2.07
CA LYS A 77 -22.28 4.59 2.61
C LYS A 77 -23.23 4.93 1.46
N LYS A 78 -24.01 3.96 1.00
CA LYS A 78 -25.28 4.28 0.35
C LYS A 78 -26.14 4.97 1.41
N LYS A 79 -26.60 6.20 1.16
CA LYS A 79 -27.61 6.86 1.99
C LYS A 79 -28.84 5.94 2.08
N LYS A 80 -29.08 5.32 3.24
CA LYS A 80 -30.41 4.89 3.67
C LYS A 80 -30.60 5.10 5.17
N GLN A 81 -31.31 6.20 5.43
CA GLN A 81 -32.26 6.50 6.49
C GLN A 81 -32.38 5.50 7.67
N GLY A 82 -32.09 6.03 8.87
CA GLY A 82 -32.76 5.72 10.15
C GLY A 82 -32.92 4.26 10.59
N GLY A 83 -31.97 3.74 11.38
CA GLY A 83 -32.16 2.54 12.20
C GLY A 83 -31.11 2.44 13.30
N LYS A 84 -31.55 2.38 14.57
CA LYS A 84 -30.70 2.31 15.78
C LYS A 84 -29.68 1.15 15.69
N PHE A 85 -28.40 1.48 15.77
CA PHE A 85 -27.31 0.50 15.84
C PHE A 85 -27.06 0.11 17.29
N THR A 86 -27.37 -1.13 17.69
CA THR A 86 -26.95 -1.69 18.98
C THR A 86 -25.62 -2.45 18.79
N PRO A 87 -24.57 -2.13 19.56
CA PRO A 87 -23.29 -2.82 19.42
C PRO A 87 -23.41 -4.26 19.95
N ARG A 88 -23.12 -5.25 19.10
CA ARG A 88 -23.00 -6.65 19.50
C ARG A 88 -21.60 -6.87 20.08
N THR A 89 -21.52 -7.21 21.37
CA THR A 89 -20.28 -7.57 22.07
C THR A 89 -19.73 -8.86 21.48
N ILE A 90 -18.61 -8.81 20.76
CA ILE A 90 -17.90 -10.02 20.30
C ILE A 90 -17.06 -10.52 21.48
N LYS A 91 -17.48 -11.65 22.07
CA LYS A 91 -16.69 -12.39 23.07
C LYS A 91 -15.49 -13.07 22.40
N SER A 92 -14.31 -12.79 22.94
CA SER A 92 -13.03 -13.53 22.84
C SER A 92 -12.65 -14.13 21.49
N ILE A 93 -11.72 -13.49 20.78
CA ILE A 93 -10.92 -14.13 19.74
C ILE A 93 -9.53 -14.36 20.36
N ASN A 94 -9.11 -15.63 20.45
CA ASN A 94 -7.77 -16.00 20.89
C ASN A 94 -6.73 -15.22 20.06
N LYS A 95 -6.07 -14.25 20.70
CA LYS A 95 -5.09 -13.38 20.03
C LYS A 95 -3.86 -14.22 19.66
N PRO A 96 -3.47 -14.30 18.37
CA PRO A 96 -2.24 -14.95 18.00
C PRO A 96 -1.02 -14.20 18.57
N LEU A 97 0.02 -14.95 18.93
CA LEU A 97 1.25 -14.41 19.51
C LEU A 97 1.90 -13.39 18.58
N THR A 98 2.33 -12.28 19.18
CA THR A 98 3.07 -11.21 18.50
C THR A 98 4.42 -11.71 17.99
N LEU A 99 4.98 -11.06 16.96
CA LEU A 99 6.29 -11.42 16.39
C LEU A 99 7.41 -11.42 17.45
N ARG A 100 7.35 -10.50 18.42
CA ARG A 100 8.30 -10.44 19.54
C ARG A 100 8.19 -11.66 20.46
N GLN A 101 6.97 -12.12 20.77
CA GLN A 101 6.74 -13.33 21.57
C GLN A 101 7.17 -14.59 20.82
N ARG A 102 6.98 -14.65 19.49
CA ARG A 102 7.47 -15.75 18.65
C ARG A 102 9.00 -15.83 18.63
N ARG A 103 9.68 -14.68 18.54
CA ARG A 103 11.15 -14.59 18.54
C ARG A 103 11.77 -15.01 19.87
N LEU A 104 11.13 -14.65 20.99
CA LEU A 104 11.54 -15.10 22.33
C LEU A 104 11.36 -16.61 22.52
N LYS A 105 10.26 -17.19 22.02
CA LYS A 105 10.04 -18.65 22.06
C LYS A 105 11.06 -19.42 21.24
N SER A 106 11.47 -18.93 20.06
CA SER A 106 12.51 -19.59 19.26
C SER A 106 13.89 -19.55 19.92
N SER A 107 14.20 -18.50 20.68
CA SER A 107 15.48 -18.39 21.39
C SER A 107 15.58 -19.28 22.65
N LEU A 108 14.45 -19.66 23.28
CA LEU A 108 14.45 -20.68 24.34
C LEU A 108 14.56 -22.12 23.81
N SER A 109 14.28 -22.35 22.52
CA SER A 109 14.36 -23.69 21.92
C SER A 109 15.79 -24.13 21.56
N ASN A 110 16.75 -23.20 21.55
CA ASN A 110 18.14 -23.47 21.13
C ASN A 110 19.13 -23.60 22.30
N SER A 111 18.66 -23.57 23.54
CA SER A 111 19.51 -23.69 24.74
C SER A 111 19.27 -25.02 25.47
N GLY A 112 19.38 -26.14 24.75
CA GLY A 112 19.05 -27.46 25.30
C GLY A 112 19.64 -28.66 24.57
N THR A 113 20.89 -28.60 24.11
CA THR A 113 21.73 -29.80 23.82
C THR A 113 23.21 -29.45 23.93
N THR A 114 23.69 -29.29 25.15
CA THR A 114 25.10 -29.53 25.51
C THR A 114 25.08 -30.27 26.83
N ASN A 115 25.44 -31.56 26.81
CA ASN A 115 26.41 -32.20 27.70
C ASN A 115 26.27 -33.72 27.54
N GLU A 116 27.42 -34.33 27.19
CA GLU A 116 27.89 -35.71 27.41
C GLU A 116 26.93 -36.90 27.23
#